data_AF-A0A0G1LZ47-F1
#
_entry.id   AF-A0A0G1LZ47-F1
#
_cell.length_a   1.000
_cell.length_b   1.000
_cell.length_c   1.000
_cell.angle_alpha   90.00
_cell.angle_beta   90.00
_cell.angle_gamma   90.00
#
_symmetry.space_group_name_H-M   'P 1'
#
loop_
_entity.id
_entity.type
_entity.pdbx_description
1 polymer ?
#
loop_
_entity_poly.entity_id
_entity_poly.type
_entity_poly.pdbx_seq_one_letter_code
_entity_poly.pdbx_strand_id
1 'polypeptide(L)'
;EGTQCTHAPRSLSFLLFSCPQVYEGSDLVFNLPKSKKNLLEQLKSLPHFSKNTVYQLGKQLGLKDSTVETYISRFLKYKEIYRLKNGLYVSADFFDKNKNDISYPFYLANIIRTPSYISSWAALQYYNLTTEAIRSITGADGDEFWIPACAGMTANITP
;
A
#
# COMPACT_ATOMS: atom_id res chain seq x y z
N GLU A 1 61.23 17.61 -21.12
CA GLU A 1 60.28 18.64 -20.63
C GLU A 1 59.11 17.88 -20.01
N GLY A 2 58.88 17.72 -18.71
CA GLY A 2 59.34 18.46 -17.54
C GLY A 2 58.19 19.26 -16.93
N THR A 3 57.21 18.60 -16.29
CA THR A 3 56.61 18.99 -14.98
C THR A 3 55.60 17.94 -14.48
N GLN A 4 55.71 17.62 -13.18
CA GLN A 4 54.89 16.71 -12.39
C GLN A 4 54.22 17.52 -11.24
N CYS A 5 53.19 16.94 -10.62
CA CYS A 5 52.54 17.31 -9.33
C CYS A 5 51.43 18.39 -9.41
N THR A 6 50.28 18.32 -8.72
CA THR A 6 50.02 17.99 -7.31
C THR A 6 48.57 17.53 -7.00
N HIS A 7 48.41 16.89 -5.83
CA HIS A 7 47.19 16.44 -5.13
C HIS A 7 46.06 17.48 -4.86
N ALA A 8 44.81 17.00 -4.94
CA ALA A 8 43.58 17.14 -4.10
C ALA A 8 43.12 18.51 -3.51
N PRO A 9 41.79 18.75 -3.35
CA PRO A 9 41.12 18.28 -2.13
C PRO A 9 39.70 17.68 -2.29
N ARG A 10 39.32 16.90 -1.27
CA ARG A 10 37.97 16.38 -0.97
C ARG A 10 37.06 17.46 -0.38
N SER A 11 35.84 17.59 -0.88
CA SER A 11 34.61 17.88 -0.09
C SER A 11 33.40 17.61 -0.99
N LEU A 12 32.54 16.62 -0.67
CA LEU A 12 31.18 16.84 -0.12
C LEU A 12 30.47 18.07 -0.73
N SER A 13 29.24 18.02 -1.25
CA SER A 13 28.14 17.09 -1.04
C SER A 13 26.98 17.52 -1.95
N PHE A 14 26.08 16.58 -2.23
CA PHE A 14 24.64 16.81 -2.39
C PHE A 14 24.17 17.84 -3.43
N LEU A 15 23.80 17.37 -4.62
CA LEU A 15 22.50 17.69 -5.23
C LEU A 15 22.11 16.57 -6.22
N LEU A 16 21.45 15.53 -5.72
CA LEU A 16 20.65 14.59 -6.53
C LEU A 16 19.33 14.33 -5.80
N PHE A 17 18.35 15.21 -6.00
CA PHE A 17 16.93 15.02 -5.70
C PHE A 17 16.22 16.07 -6.57
N SER A 18 15.33 15.80 -7.52
CA SER A 18 14.51 14.64 -7.81
C SER A 18 14.21 14.63 -9.31
N CYS A 19 14.24 13.46 -9.94
CA CYS A 19 13.40 13.21 -11.11
C CYS A 19 12.59 11.95 -10.79
N PRO A 20 11.24 12.01 -10.75
CA PRO A 20 10.44 10.83 -10.53
C PRO A 20 10.54 9.98 -11.79
N GLN A 21 11.17 8.82 -11.68
CA GLN A 21 11.13 7.82 -12.74
C GLN A 21 9.69 7.30 -12.83
N VAL A 22 8.98 7.78 -13.83
CA VAL A 22 7.86 7.07 -14.45
C VAL A 22 8.43 5.76 -14.98
N TYR A 23 7.95 4.63 -14.48
CA TYR A 23 8.20 3.31 -15.06
C TYR A 23 6.85 2.73 -15.46
N GLU A 24 6.53 2.99 -16.72
CA GLU A 24 5.51 2.35 -17.52
C GLU A 24 6.26 1.40 -18.47
N GLY A 25 5.93 0.12 -18.47
CA GLY A 25 6.67 -0.88 -19.23
C GLY A 25 6.70 -2.23 -18.53
N SER A 26 5.59 -2.95 -18.65
CA SER A 26 5.48 -4.38 -18.44
C SER A 26 6.33 -5.12 -19.47
N ASP A 27 7.60 -5.43 -19.18
CA ASP A 27 8.40 -6.38 -19.96
C ASP A 27 9.65 -6.79 -19.19
N LEU A 28 9.48 -7.52 -18.08
CA LEU A 28 10.52 -8.42 -17.60
C LEU A 28 9.81 -9.65 -17.03
N VAL A 29 9.70 -10.69 -17.85
CA VAL A 29 9.63 -12.07 -17.35
C VAL A 29 10.94 -12.32 -16.61
N PHE A 30 10.99 -11.86 -15.36
CA PHE A 30 12.14 -12.04 -14.50
C PHE A 30 12.32 -13.54 -14.32
N ASN A 31 13.52 -14.03 -14.60
CA ASN A 31 13.93 -15.36 -14.21
C ASN A 31 14.09 -15.35 -12.68
N LEU A 32 12.97 -15.53 -11.98
CA LEU A 32 12.88 -15.46 -10.53
C LEU A 32 13.42 -16.75 -9.92
N PRO A 33 14.30 -16.67 -8.91
CA PRO A 33 14.73 -17.87 -8.18
C PRO A 33 13.51 -18.57 -7.59
N LYS A 34 13.48 -19.91 -7.68
CA LYS A 34 12.35 -20.77 -7.24
C LYS A 34 11.89 -20.44 -5.81
N SER A 35 12.82 -20.14 -4.92
CA SER A 35 12.56 -19.73 -3.53
C SER A 35 11.76 -18.42 -3.41
N LYS A 36 12.00 -17.42 -4.28
CA LYS A 36 11.23 -16.17 -4.29
C LYS A 36 9.76 -16.46 -4.63
N LYS A 37 9.51 -17.27 -5.68
CA LYS A 37 8.15 -17.62 -6.10
C LYS A 37 7.41 -18.34 -4.96
N ASN A 38 8.03 -19.36 -4.36
CA ASN A 38 7.44 -20.12 -3.27
C ASN A 38 7.08 -19.26 -2.04
N LEU A 39 7.92 -18.28 -1.71
CA LEU A 39 7.65 -17.37 -0.60
C LEU A 39 6.51 -16.41 -0.95
N LEU A 40 6.50 -15.83 -2.15
CA LEU A 40 5.43 -14.93 -2.57
C LEU A 40 4.07 -15.63 -2.66
N GLU A 41 4.01 -16.85 -3.18
CA GLU A 41 2.77 -17.63 -3.25
C GLU A 41 2.16 -17.89 -1.86
N GLN A 42 2.99 -18.14 -0.84
CA GLN A 42 2.52 -18.26 0.54
C GLN A 42 2.04 -16.93 1.13
N LEU A 43 2.62 -15.80 0.72
CA LEU A 43 2.19 -14.47 1.19
C LEU A 43 0.88 -14.02 0.55
N LYS A 44 0.57 -14.47 -0.67
CA LYS A 44 -0.66 -14.10 -1.39
C LYS A 44 -1.94 -14.62 -0.76
N SER A 45 -1.88 -15.71 0.02
CA SER A 45 -3.05 -16.27 0.70
C SER A 45 -3.41 -15.53 1.99
N LEU A 46 -2.53 -14.65 2.49
CA LEU A 46 -2.69 -13.98 3.78
C LEU A 46 -3.39 -12.62 3.62
N PRO A 47 -4.34 -12.28 4.51
CA PRO A 47 -5.05 -11.00 4.47
C PRO A 47 -4.17 -9.79 4.82
N HIS A 48 -3.22 -10.01 5.72
CA HIS A 48 -2.13 -9.11 6.06
C HIS A 48 -1.00 -9.95 6.67
N PHE A 49 0.22 -9.44 6.69
CA PHE A 49 1.34 -10.14 7.30
C PHE A 49 2.37 -9.16 7.88
N SER A 50 3.08 -9.60 8.92
CA SER A 50 4.10 -8.82 9.60
C SER A 50 5.51 -9.18 9.11
N LYS A 51 6.49 -8.32 9.32
CA LYS A 51 7.90 -8.61 8.99
C LYS A 51 8.37 -9.95 9.59
N ASN A 52 7.94 -10.24 10.82
CA ASN A 52 8.28 -11.48 11.54
C ASN A 52 7.75 -12.73 10.83
N THR A 53 6.51 -12.69 10.33
CA THR A 53 5.95 -13.82 9.57
C THR A 53 6.75 -14.10 8.31
N VAL A 54 7.23 -13.08 7.60
CA VAL A 54 8.09 -13.26 6.42
C VAL A 54 9.42 -13.93 6.79
N TYR A 55 10.04 -13.55 7.91
CA TYR A 55 11.25 -14.23 8.39
C TYR A 55 11.00 -15.68 8.80
N GLN A 56 9.87 -15.98 9.44
CA GLN A 56 9.52 -17.37 9.80
C GLN A 56 9.35 -18.24 8.55
N LEU A 57 8.60 -17.76 7.56
CA LEU A 57 8.46 -18.45 6.26
C LEU A 57 9.81 -18.58 5.55
N GLY A 58 10.65 -17.54 5.60
CA GLY A 58 11.99 -17.57 5.05
C GLY A 58 12.87 -18.65 5.68
N LYS A 59 12.82 -18.80 7.01
CA LYS A 59 13.56 -19.84 7.76
C LYS A 59 13.08 -21.24 7.41
N GLN A 60 11.77 -21.45 7.25
CA GLN A 60 11.22 -22.74 6.78
C GLN A 60 11.73 -23.12 5.38
N LEU A 61 12.03 -22.12 4.55
CA LEU A 61 12.63 -22.31 3.21
C LEU A 61 14.17 -22.33 3.23
N GLY A 62 14.82 -22.28 4.40
CA GLY A 62 16.28 -22.28 4.53
C GLY A 62 16.96 -20.99 4.06
N LEU A 63 16.24 -19.87 4.02
CA LEU A 63 16.77 -18.58 3.59
C LEU A 63 17.47 -17.84 4.74
N LYS A 64 18.54 -17.13 4.40
CA LYS A 64 19.21 -16.18 5.31
C LYS A 64 18.37 -14.92 5.48
N ASP A 65 18.43 -14.31 6.66
CA ASP A 65 17.67 -13.09 6.98
C ASP A 65 17.99 -11.92 6.01
N SER A 66 19.24 -11.80 5.55
CA SER A 66 19.65 -10.78 4.55
C SER A 66 18.97 -10.99 3.19
N THR A 67 18.75 -12.24 2.79
CA THR A 67 18.02 -12.59 1.56
C THR A 67 16.55 -12.21 1.69
N VAL A 68 15.94 -12.46 2.85
CA VAL A 68 14.55 -12.09 3.13
C VAL A 68 14.36 -10.57 3.07
N GLU A 69 15.26 -9.79 3.67
CA GLU A 69 15.26 -8.32 3.60
C GLU A 69 15.31 -7.81 2.15
N THR A 70 16.19 -8.44 1.35
CA THR A 70 16.34 -8.13 -0.07
C THR A 70 15.07 -8.46 -0.85
N TYR A 71 14.41 -9.58 -0.52
CA TYR A 71 13.16 -9.98 -1.15
C TYR A 71 12.02 -9.02 -0.81
N ILE A 72 11.86 -8.64 0.46
CA ILE A 72 10.89 -7.62 0.89
C ILE A 72 11.09 -6.32 0.09
N SER A 73 12.33 -5.84 -0.01
CA SER A 73 12.65 -4.62 -0.75
C SER A 73 12.29 -4.72 -2.24
N ARG A 74 12.53 -5.90 -2.85
CA ARG A 74 12.15 -6.16 -4.24
C ARG A 74 10.64 -6.25 -4.43
N PHE A 75 9.94 -6.92 -3.53
CA PHE A 75 8.48 -7.03 -3.57
C PHE A 75 7.81 -5.64 -3.52
N LEU A 76 8.34 -4.75 -2.68
CA LEU A 76 7.89 -3.35 -2.63
C LEU A 76 8.18 -2.60 -3.93
N LYS A 77 9.36 -2.80 -4.53
CA LYS A 77 9.75 -2.16 -5.80
C LYS A 77 8.84 -2.59 -6.96
N TYR A 78 8.50 -3.88 -7.04
CA TYR A 78 7.65 -4.41 -8.10
C TYR A 78 6.14 -4.29 -7.82
N LYS A 79 5.76 -3.67 -6.70
CA LYS A 79 4.36 -3.57 -6.23
C LYS A 79 3.67 -4.95 -6.10
N GLU A 80 4.45 -6.01 -5.85
CA GLU A 80 3.90 -7.34 -5.53
C GLU A 80 3.29 -7.34 -4.11
N ILE A 81 3.79 -6.48 -3.22
CA ILE A 81 3.25 -6.23 -1.87
C ILE A 81 3.13 -4.73 -1.62
N TYR A 82 2.14 -4.33 -0.83
CA TYR A 82 1.99 -2.96 -0.33
C TYR A 82 2.37 -2.88 1.15
N ARG A 83 3.04 -1.79 1.53
CA ARG A 83 3.34 -1.48 2.93
C ARG A 83 2.20 -0.67 3.52
N LEU A 84 1.57 -1.20 4.56
CA LEU A 84 0.49 -0.52 5.28
C LEU A 84 1.04 0.38 6.41
N LYS A 85 1.92 -0.20 7.22
CA LYS A 85 2.59 0.45 8.36
C LYS A 85 4.01 -0.10 8.48
N ASN A 86 4.85 0.49 9.33
CA ASN A 86 6.17 -0.06 9.58
C ASN A 86 6.08 -1.51 10.08
N GLY A 87 6.61 -2.46 9.31
CA GLY A 87 6.58 -3.88 9.62
C GLY A 87 5.26 -4.60 9.31
N LEU A 88 4.28 -3.93 8.68
CA LEU A 88 2.99 -4.51 8.29
C LEU A 88 2.77 -4.34 6.79
N TYR A 89 2.42 -5.44 6.13
CA TYR A 89 2.32 -5.53 4.68
C TYR A 89 1.07 -6.30 4.25
N VAL A 90 0.68 -6.11 3.00
CA VAL A 90 -0.41 -6.82 2.33
C VAL A 90 0.02 -7.22 0.92
N SER A 91 -0.47 -8.36 0.43
CA SER A 91 -0.23 -8.77 -0.96
C SER A 91 -1.10 -7.96 -1.92
N ALA A 92 -0.55 -7.57 -3.08
CA ALA A 92 -1.32 -6.83 -4.09
C ALA A 92 -2.52 -7.63 -4.58
N ASP A 93 -2.32 -8.92 -4.89
CA ASP A 93 -3.38 -9.82 -5.35
C ASP A 93 -4.53 -9.94 -4.34
N PHE A 94 -4.21 -9.99 -3.04
CA PHE A 94 -5.23 -10.08 -1.98
C PHE A 94 -5.98 -8.76 -1.84
N PHE A 95 -5.25 -7.65 -1.86
CA PHE A 95 -5.82 -6.32 -1.75
C PHE A 95 -6.77 -6.03 -2.91
N ASP A 96 -6.37 -6.30 -4.15
CA ASP A 96 -7.20 -6.05 -5.33
C ASP A 96 -8.47 -6.88 -5.39
N LYS A 97 -8.44 -8.11 -4.86
CA LYS A 97 -9.62 -8.97 -4.76
C LYS A 97 -10.63 -8.47 -3.72
N ASN A 98 -10.16 -7.92 -2.60
CA ASN A 98 -11.00 -7.59 -1.45
C ASN A 98 -11.28 -6.09 -1.28
N LYS A 99 -10.71 -5.21 -2.11
CA LYS A 99 -10.89 -3.75 -2.01
C LYS A 99 -12.34 -3.28 -2.16
N ASN A 100 -13.18 -4.05 -2.84
CA ASN A 100 -14.58 -3.71 -3.08
C ASN A 100 -15.48 -4.11 -1.90
N ASP A 101 -15.02 -5.00 -1.01
CA ASP A 101 -15.75 -5.37 0.20
C ASP A 101 -15.49 -4.34 1.28
N ILE A 102 -16.55 -3.67 1.74
CA ILE A 102 -16.51 -2.63 2.77
C ILE A 102 -15.91 -3.15 4.08
N SER A 103 -16.07 -4.45 4.38
CA SER A 103 -15.56 -5.09 5.59
C SER A 103 -14.02 -5.08 5.66
N TYR A 104 -13.36 -5.14 4.50
CA TYR A 104 -11.91 -5.28 4.43
C TYR A 104 -11.15 -3.98 4.75
N PRO A 105 -11.51 -2.80 4.21
CA PRO A 105 -10.98 -1.52 4.67
C PRO A 105 -11.17 -1.29 6.16
N PHE A 106 -12.33 -1.65 6.73
CA PHE A 106 -12.59 -1.56 8.16
C PHE A 106 -11.67 -2.46 8.97
N TYR A 107 -11.47 -3.70 8.52
CA TYR A 107 -10.50 -4.60 9.10
C TYR A 107 -9.08 -4.03 9.07
N LEU A 108 -8.62 -3.50 7.93
CA LEU A 108 -7.28 -2.90 7.80
C LEU A 108 -7.12 -1.66 8.68
N ALA A 109 -8.14 -0.79 8.73
CA ALA A 109 -8.15 0.37 9.61
C ALA A 109 -7.94 -0.07 11.07
N ASN A 110 -8.54 -1.20 11.45
CA ASN A 110 -8.42 -1.73 12.78
C ASN A 110 -7.00 -2.23 13.10
N ILE A 111 -6.36 -2.90 12.15
CA ILE A 111 -4.98 -3.38 12.32
C ILE A 111 -3.97 -2.21 12.34
N ILE A 112 -4.20 -1.15 11.57
CA ILE A 112 -3.23 -0.05 11.41
C ILE A 112 -3.24 0.90 12.61
N ARG A 113 -4.42 1.32 13.07
CA ARG A 113 -4.58 2.22 14.23
C ARG A 113 -4.96 1.39 15.44
N THR A 114 -4.20 1.47 16.53
CA THR A 114 -4.59 0.93 17.84
C THR A 114 -4.69 2.08 18.82
N PRO A 115 -5.79 2.23 19.59
CA PRO A 115 -7.04 1.46 19.55
C PRO A 115 -7.95 1.94 18.40
N SER A 116 -8.57 1.02 17.67
CA SER A 116 -9.42 1.33 16.52
C SER A 116 -10.84 0.86 16.77
N TYR A 117 -11.61 1.73 17.41
CA TYR A 117 -13.05 1.66 17.29
C TYR A 117 -13.42 2.31 15.96
N ILE A 118 -13.88 1.49 15.01
CA ILE A 118 -14.82 1.98 14.00
C ILE A 118 -15.87 2.74 14.80
N SER A 119 -16.04 4.04 14.52
CA SER A 119 -16.94 4.86 15.32
C SER A 119 -18.32 4.22 15.36
N SER A 120 -19.02 4.31 16.49
CA SER A 120 -20.38 3.75 16.62
C SER A 120 -21.29 4.23 15.49
N TRP A 121 -21.07 5.47 15.03
CA TRP A 121 -21.73 6.05 13.86
C TRP A 121 -21.42 5.31 12.55
N ALA A 122 -20.15 4.99 12.26
CA ALA A 122 -19.78 4.24 11.07
C ALA A 122 -20.37 2.81 11.08
N ALA A 123 -20.46 2.17 12.24
CA ALA A 123 -21.10 0.87 12.39
C ALA A 123 -22.62 0.95 12.14
N LEU A 124 -23.31 1.95 12.71
CA LEU A 124 -24.75 2.12 12.52
C LEU A 124 -25.13 2.40 11.07
N GLN A 125 -24.35 3.23 10.37
CA GLN A 125 -24.53 3.48 8.94
C GLN A 125 -24.29 2.21 8.11
N TYR A 126 -23.27 1.42 8.44
CA TYR A 126 -23.00 0.14 7.78
C TYR A 126 -24.19 -0.84 7.90
N TYR A 127 -24.86 -0.88 9.06
CA TYR A 127 -26.03 -1.72 9.27
C TYR A 127 -27.36 -1.08 8.82
N ASN A 128 -27.33 0.08 8.14
CA ASN A 128 -28.51 0.87 7.77
C ASN A 128 -29.47 1.12 8.96
N LEU A 129 -28.93 1.15 10.19
CA LEU A 129 -29.71 1.39 11.41
C LEU A 129 -29.96 2.88 11.66
N THR A 130 -29.26 3.74 10.94
CA THR A 130 -29.45 5.19 10.94
C THR A 130 -30.25 5.59 9.70
N THR A 131 -31.40 6.21 9.90
CA THR A 131 -32.25 6.78 8.83
C THR A 131 -31.82 8.19 8.42
N GLU A 132 -30.74 8.71 8.97
CA GLU A 132 -30.24 10.04 8.66
C GLU A 132 -29.39 9.99 7.38
N ALA A 133 -29.93 10.55 6.29
CA ALA A 133 -29.14 10.85 5.10
C ALA A 133 -28.03 11.83 5.50
N ILE A 134 -26.76 11.51 5.22
CA ILE A 134 -25.64 12.43 5.38
C ILE A 134 -25.92 13.65 4.49
N ARG A 135 -26.46 14.69 5.10
CA ARG A 135 -26.49 16.01 4.48
C ARG A 135 -25.08 16.53 4.68
N SER A 136 -24.32 16.68 3.60
CA SER A 136 -23.09 17.46 3.63
C SER A 136 -23.43 18.75 4.36
N ILE A 137 -22.84 18.96 5.54
CA ILE A 137 -23.07 20.17 6.31
C ILE A 137 -22.40 21.25 5.48
N THR A 138 -23.16 21.91 4.60
CA THR A 138 -22.79 23.22 4.10
C THR A 138 -22.69 24.07 5.35
N GLY A 139 -21.45 24.32 5.78
CA GLY A 139 -21.15 25.30 6.81
C GLY A 139 -21.89 26.56 6.40
N ALA A 140 -22.68 27.10 7.32
CA ALA A 140 -23.33 28.36 7.15
C ALA A 140 -22.27 29.47 7.21
N ASP A 141 -21.50 29.61 6.13
CA ASP A 141 -20.77 30.82 5.77
C ASP A 141 -20.93 30.95 4.26
N GLY A 142 -21.56 32.05 3.87
CA GLY A 142 -21.97 32.33 2.51
C GLY A 142 -20.78 32.70 1.64
N ASP A 143 -20.17 31.70 1.01
CA ASP A 143 -19.36 31.89 -0.17
C ASP A 143 -19.49 30.64 -1.07
N GLU A 144 -20.18 30.89 -2.17
CA GLU A 144 -20.57 29.95 -3.22
C GLU A 144 -19.34 29.24 -3.82
N PHE A 145 -19.05 28.02 -3.38
CA PHE A 145 -18.14 27.13 -4.10
C PHE A 145 -18.91 25.96 -4.71
N TRP A 146 -19.32 26.18 -5.97
CA TRP A 146 -19.87 25.16 -6.86
C TRP A 146 -18.81 24.06 -7.11
N ILE A 147 -19.02 22.86 -6.58
CA ILE A 147 -18.47 21.63 -7.19
C ILE A 147 -19.64 20.88 -7.82
N PRO A 148 -19.64 20.66 -9.15
CA PRO A 148 -20.77 20.06 -9.83
C PRO A 148 -21.00 18.63 -9.33
N ALA A 149 -22.21 18.39 -8.84
CA ALA A 149 -22.78 17.07 -8.73
C ALA A 149 -22.88 16.48 -10.14
N CYS A 150 -22.01 15.53 -10.48
CA CYS A 150 -22.27 14.63 -11.59
C CYS A 150 -23.47 13.75 -11.21
N ALA A 151 -24.66 14.23 -11.59
CA ALA A 151 -25.88 13.45 -11.60
C ALA A 151 -25.77 12.34 -12.66
N GLY A 152 -26.27 11.15 -12.31
CA GLY A 152 -26.69 10.16 -13.30
C GLY A 152 -26.30 8.73 -12.98
N MET A 153 -27.08 8.06 -12.13
CA MET A 153 -27.71 6.79 -12.50
C MET A 153 -28.72 6.33 -11.45
N THR A 154 -29.98 6.63 -11.75
CA THR A 154 -31.15 5.92 -11.23
C THR A 154 -31.18 4.53 -11.88
N ALA A 155 -30.98 3.47 -11.10
CA ALA A 155 -31.42 2.13 -11.51
C ALA A 155 -32.76 1.85 -10.83
N ASN A 156 -33.79 1.74 -11.67
CA ASN A 156 -35.16 1.39 -11.34
C ASN A 156 -35.25 0.19 -10.39
N ILE A 157 -36.06 0.33 -9.34
CA ILE A 157 -36.74 -0.79 -8.71
C ILE A 157 -38.23 -0.46 -8.80
N THR A 158 -38.91 -1.11 -9.73
CA THR A 158 -40.37 -1.13 -9.86
C THR A 158 -40.91 -2.46 -9.29
N PRO A 159 -42.20 -2.49 -8.90
CA PRO A 159 -42.68 -3.06 -7.64
C PRO A 159 -42.79 -4.58 -7.58
#